data_AF-D2S845-F1
#
_entry.id   AF-D2S845-F1
#
_cell.length_a   1.000
_cell.length_b   1.000
_cell.length_c   1.000
_cell.angle_alpha   90.00
_cell.angle_beta   90.00
_cell.angle_gamma   90.00
#
_symmetry.space_group_name_H-M   'P 1'
#
loop_
_entity.id
_entity.type
_entity.pdbx_description
1 polymer ?
#
loop_
_entity_poly.entity_id
_entity_poly.type
_entity_poly.pdbx_seq_one_letter_code
_entity_poly.pdbx_strand_id
1 'polypeptide(L)'
;MTDAQIARPFPEPPPEVRRALDHLRGADDIGLDPAGLTELHRPWDPATCPPNLRVDLWPWLDEVAAWLNHTYAWQTASAVPACWPAHPHLVHELAVLACLRVTAAEATTPHALEEWHRYALPTFTGRMSERLGIGCPPGRHTDWPARSWATEYDSSAAREARRALFVGDLDAKPSTGHAPRSCTRSRKGSA
;
A
#
# COMPACT_ATOMS: atom_id res chain seq x y z
N MET A 1 -41.77 4.77 -0.03
CA MET A 1 -41.04 4.62 1.25
C MET A 1 -40.50 3.21 1.26
N THR A 2 -39.32 3.01 0.67
CA THR A 2 -38.64 1.72 0.59
C THR A 2 -37.55 1.74 1.65
N ASP A 3 -37.74 0.87 2.64
CA ASP A 3 -36.82 0.43 3.70
C ASP A 3 -35.45 1.15 3.72
N ALA A 4 -35.40 2.31 4.38
CA ALA A 4 -34.17 3.08 4.50
C ALA A 4 -33.33 2.48 5.62
N GLN A 5 -32.60 1.40 5.30
CA GLN A 5 -31.62 0.84 6.21
C GLN A 5 -30.62 1.93 6.61
N ILE A 6 -30.60 2.30 7.90
CA ILE A 6 -29.75 3.39 8.43
C ILE A 6 -28.27 3.11 8.19
N ALA A 7 -27.85 1.85 8.26
CA ALA A 7 -26.48 1.40 8.01
C ALA A 7 -26.43 0.51 6.76
N ARG A 8 -25.82 1.02 5.68
CA ARG A 8 -25.60 0.24 4.46
C ARG A 8 -24.59 -0.90 4.75
N PRO A 9 -24.88 -2.16 4.37
CA PRO A 9 -23.94 -3.25 4.57
C PRO A 9 -22.67 -3.05 3.72
N PHE A 10 -21.53 -3.54 4.22
CA PHE A 10 -20.28 -3.57 3.46
C PHE A 10 -20.42 -4.56 2.28
N PRO A 11 -19.90 -4.25 1.08
CA PRO A 11 -19.97 -5.15 -0.07
C PRO A 11 -19.33 -6.51 0.22
N GLU A 12 -20.08 -7.59 -0.03
CA GLU A 12 -19.54 -8.94 0.15
C GLU A 12 -18.48 -9.26 -0.90
N PRO A 13 -17.35 -9.89 -0.51
CA PRO A 13 -16.37 -10.35 -1.48
C PRO A 13 -16.99 -11.43 -2.39
N PRO A 14 -16.75 -11.36 -3.71
CA PRO A 14 -17.12 -12.40 -4.66
C PRO A 14 -16.51 -13.76 -4.29
N PRO A 15 -17.07 -14.88 -4.79
CA PRO A 15 -16.64 -16.22 -4.42
C PRO A 15 -15.13 -16.48 -4.56
N GLU A 16 -14.50 -16.07 -5.66
CA GLU A 16 -13.07 -16.29 -5.88
C GLU A 16 -12.19 -15.45 -4.94
N VAL A 17 -12.59 -14.20 -4.65
CA VAL A 17 -11.90 -13.34 -3.68
C VAL A 17 -12.01 -13.93 -2.28
N ARG A 18 -13.21 -14.37 -1.88
CA ARG A 18 -13.46 -15.02 -0.60
C ARG A 18 -12.64 -16.29 -0.45
N ARG A 19 -12.64 -17.15 -1.47
CA ARG A 19 -11.85 -18.39 -1.49
C ARG A 19 -10.36 -18.12 -1.32
N ALA A 20 -9.82 -17.10 -1.98
CA ALA A 20 -8.43 -16.72 -1.81
C ALA A 20 -8.12 -16.29 -0.36
N LEU A 21 -9.00 -15.49 0.26
CA LEU A 21 -8.87 -15.10 1.67
C LEU A 21 -8.96 -16.31 2.61
N ASP A 22 -9.89 -17.23 2.37
CA ASP A 22 -10.07 -18.44 3.19
C ASP A 22 -8.87 -19.39 3.09
N HIS A 23 -8.29 -19.55 1.89
CA HIS A 23 -7.05 -20.31 1.72
C HIS A 23 -5.88 -19.72 2.51
N LEU A 24 -5.75 -18.39 2.54
CA LEU A 24 -4.70 -17.71 3.31
C LEU A 24 -4.87 -17.93 4.81
N ARG A 25 -6.11 -17.86 5.33
CA ARG A 25 -6.41 -18.13 6.74
C ARG A 25 -6.11 -19.58 7.10
N GLY A 26 -6.57 -20.52 6.28
CA GLY A 26 -6.29 -21.94 6.48
C GLY A 26 -4.79 -22.24 6.43
N ALA A 27 -4.02 -21.51 5.61
CA ALA A 27 -2.57 -21.63 5.55
C ALA A 27 -1.86 -21.16 6.83
N ASP A 28 -2.33 -20.07 7.43
CA ASP A 28 -1.84 -19.58 8.72
C ASP A 28 -2.13 -20.61 9.83
N ASP A 29 -3.29 -21.26 9.79
CA ASP A 29 -3.70 -22.27 10.78
C ASP A 29 -2.88 -23.57 10.68
N ILE A 30 -2.57 -24.03 9.46
CA ILE A 30 -1.82 -25.30 9.23
C ILE A 30 -0.30 -25.11 9.18
N GLY A 31 0.19 -23.87 9.10
CA GLY A 31 1.61 -23.55 9.04
C GLY A 31 2.30 -24.08 7.78
N LEU A 32 1.82 -23.67 6.60
CA LEU A 32 2.42 -24.07 5.32
C LEU A 32 3.92 -23.69 5.22
N ASP A 33 4.68 -24.50 4.48
CA ASP A 33 6.06 -24.18 4.16
C ASP A 33 6.17 -23.02 3.13
N PRO A 34 7.37 -22.43 2.93
CA PRO A 34 7.52 -21.29 2.04
C PRO A 34 7.07 -21.53 0.60
N ALA A 35 7.16 -22.77 0.09
CA ALA A 35 6.73 -23.12 -1.26
C ALA A 35 5.19 -23.16 -1.36
N GLY A 36 4.51 -23.67 -0.34
CA GLY A 36 3.05 -23.59 -0.24
C GLY A 36 2.53 -22.15 -0.20
N LEU A 37 3.25 -21.25 0.48
CA LEU A 37 2.86 -19.83 0.61
C LEU A 37 2.99 -19.02 -0.69
N THR A 38 3.84 -19.43 -1.64
CA THR A 38 3.98 -18.75 -2.93
C THR A 38 2.82 -19.03 -3.88
N GLU A 39 2.14 -20.15 -3.71
CA GLU A 39 0.96 -20.52 -4.52
C GLU A 39 -0.30 -19.76 -4.08
N LEU A 40 -0.29 -19.15 -2.89
CA LEU A 40 -1.43 -18.40 -2.37
C LEU A 40 -1.51 -17.01 -2.98
N HIS A 41 -2.65 -16.70 -3.56
CA HIS A 41 -2.95 -15.36 -4.06
C HIS A 41 -3.34 -14.43 -2.91
N ARG A 42 -2.88 -13.17 -2.97
CA ARG A 42 -3.11 -12.16 -1.95
C ARG A 42 -4.03 -11.08 -2.53
N PRO A 43 -5.35 -11.12 -2.28
CA PRO A 43 -6.28 -10.12 -2.82
C PRO A 43 -5.93 -8.67 -2.42
N TRP A 44 -5.24 -8.47 -1.30
CA TRP A 44 -4.72 -7.18 -0.85
C TRP A 44 -3.44 -6.73 -1.58
N ASP A 45 -2.83 -7.59 -2.39
CA ASP A 45 -1.76 -7.25 -3.32
C ASP A 45 -2.17 -7.63 -4.75
N PRO A 46 -3.00 -6.78 -5.39
CA PRO A 46 -3.61 -7.13 -6.67
C PRO A 46 -2.62 -7.42 -7.80
N ALA A 47 -1.40 -6.88 -7.73
CA ALA A 47 -0.36 -7.11 -8.74
C ALA A 47 0.11 -8.57 -8.78
N THR A 48 -0.03 -9.30 -7.66
CA THR A 48 0.30 -10.72 -7.56
C THR A 48 -0.85 -11.65 -7.96
N CYS A 49 -2.04 -11.09 -8.18
CA CYS A 49 -3.25 -11.87 -8.46
C CYS A 49 -3.33 -12.24 -9.96
N PRO A 50 -3.70 -13.50 -10.28
CA PRO A 50 -3.90 -13.91 -11.65
C PRO A 50 -5.11 -13.18 -12.28
N PRO A 51 -5.20 -13.10 -13.63
CA PRO A 51 -6.26 -12.35 -14.30
C PRO A 51 -7.69 -12.76 -13.90
N ASN A 52 -7.93 -14.04 -13.64
CA ASN A 52 -9.22 -14.58 -13.22
C ASN A 52 -9.63 -14.16 -11.80
N LEU A 53 -8.67 -13.87 -10.91
CA LEU A 53 -9.00 -13.28 -9.61
C LEU A 53 -9.22 -11.77 -9.75
N ARG A 54 -8.43 -11.11 -10.59
CA ARG A 54 -8.54 -9.66 -10.82
C ARG A 54 -9.87 -9.24 -11.44
N VAL A 55 -10.46 -10.06 -12.32
CA VAL A 55 -11.77 -9.74 -12.93
C VAL A 55 -12.89 -9.64 -11.91
N ASP A 56 -12.81 -10.41 -10.81
CA ASP A 56 -13.77 -10.32 -9.69
C ASP A 56 -13.36 -9.27 -8.67
N LEU A 57 -12.05 -9.08 -8.47
CA LEU A 57 -11.51 -8.12 -7.53
C LEU A 57 -11.86 -6.68 -7.91
N TRP A 58 -11.75 -6.29 -9.19
CA TRP A 58 -11.94 -4.90 -9.60
C TRP A 58 -13.37 -4.38 -9.39
N PRO A 59 -14.44 -5.08 -9.82
CA PRO A 59 -15.80 -4.65 -9.53
C PRO A 59 -16.08 -4.59 -8.03
N TRP A 60 -15.58 -5.55 -7.25
CA TRP A 60 -15.75 -5.53 -5.80
C TRP A 60 -15.08 -4.33 -5.15
N LEU A 61 -13.85 -3.97 -5.54
CA LEU A 61 -13.19 -2.76 -5.04
C LEU A 61 -13.94 -1.48 -5.46
N ASP A 62 -14.55 -1.45 -6.63
CA ASP A 62 -15.39 -0.32 -7.05
C ASP A 62 -16.64 -0.18 -6.17
N GLU A 63 -17.29 -1.29 -5.83
CA GLU A 63 -18.39 -1.32 -4.86
C GLU A 63 -17.95 -0.85 -3.46
N VAL A 64 -16.74 -1.25 -3.03
CA VAL A 64 -16.15 -0.81 -1.76
C VAL A 64 -15.89 0.69 -1.78
N ALA A 65 -15.32 1.24 -2.86
CA ALA A 65 -15.13 2.69 -3.01
C ALA A 65 -16.47 3.44 -2.93
N ALA A 66 -17.50 2.93 -3.61
CA ALA A 66 -18.85 3.51 -3.55
C ALA A 66 -19.45 3.44 -2.12
N TRP A 67 -19.23 2.33 -1.41
CA TRP A 67 -19.68 2.19 -0.02
C TRP A 67 -18.95 3.13 0.93
N LEU A 68 -17.63 3.28 0.78
CA LEU A 68 -16.82 4.23 1.56
C LEU A 68 -17.29 5.66 1.34
N ASN A 69 -17.53 6.05 0.09
CA ASN A 69 -18.05 7.36 -0.25
C ASN A 69 -19.41 7.63 0.37
N HIS A 70 -20.34 6.68 0.28
CA HIS A 70 -21.66 6.79 0.88
C HIS A 70 -21.60 6.89 2.41
N THR A 71 -20.69 6.14 3.04
CA THR A 71 -20.67 5.98 4.51
C THR A 71 -19.83 7.04 5.21
N TYR A 72 -18.70 7.45 4.62
CA TYR A 72 -17.67 8.24 5.30
C TYR A 72 -17.29 9.55 4.60
N ALA A 73 -17.60 9.76 3.32
CA ALA A 73 -17.15 10.94 2.57
C ALA A 73 -18.01 12.19 2.81
N TRP A 74 -18.19 12.56 4.07
CA TRP A 74 -18.84 13.82 4.48
C TRP A 74 -17.99 15.07 4.21
N GLN A 75 -16.71 14.86 3.89
CA GLN A 75 -15.78 15.88 3.41
C GLN A 75 -15.23 15.44 2.06
N THR A 76 -15.05 16.39 1.14
CA THR A 76 -14.55 16.10 -0.22
C THR A 76 -13.17 15.46 -0.22
N ALA A 77 -12.31 15.84 0.72
CA ALA A 77 -10.99 15.24 0.93
C ALA A 77 -11.05 13.75 1.31
N SER A 78 -12.19 13.28 1.83
CA SER A 78 -12.43 11.89 2.20
C SER A 78 -13.10 11.08 1.10
N ALA A 79 -13.45 11.69 -0.03
CA ALA A 79 -14.08 11.00 -1.14
C ALA A 79 -13.03 10.28 -1.99
N VAL A 80 -13.21 8.96 -2.17
CA VAL A 80 -12.49 8.18 -3.17
C VAL A 80 -12.94 8.67 -4.56
N PRO A 81 -12.05 9.20 -5.41
CA PRO A 81 -12.45 9.76 -6.69
C PRO A 81 -12.81 8.65 -7.69
N ALA A 82 -13.68 8.96 -8.66
CA ALA A 82 -14.07 8.00 -9.70
C ALA A 82 -12.89 7.52 -10.57
N CYS A 83 -11.82 8.31 -10.65
CA CYS A 83 -10.59 7.95 -11.34
C CYS A 83 -9.63 7.09 -10.49
N TRP A 84 -10.05 6.57 -9.32
CA TRP A 84 -9.20 5.73 -8.46
C TRP A 84 -8.44 4.61 -9.18
N PRO A 85 -8.97 3.93 -10.23
CA PRO A 85 -8.20 2.89 -10.94
C PRO A 85 -7.00 3.45 -11.71
N ALA A 86 -7.02 4.73 -12.06
CA ALA A 86 -5.91 5.44 -12.71
C ALA A 86 -4.81 5.88 -11.72
N HIS A 87 -4.99 5.63 -10.42
CA HIS A 87 -4.03 5.95 -9.37
C HIS A 87 -3.48 4.66 -8.74
N PRO A 88 -2.30 4.17 -9.19
CA PRO A 88 -1.78 2.87 -8.74
C PRO A 88 -1.72 2.72 -7.21
N HIS A 89 -1.34 3.77 -6.48
CA HIS A 89 -1.32 3.75 -5.03
C HIS A 89 -2.71 3.53 -4.40
N LEU A 90 -3.79 4.06 -4.99
CA LEU A 90 -5.14 3.82 -4.50
C LEU A 90 -5.60 2.40 -4.77
N VAL A 91 -5.22 1.81 -5.90
CA VAL A 91 -5.52 0.40 -6.19
C VAL A 91 -4.97 -0.50 -5.09
N HIS A 92 -3.70 -0.30 -4.71
CA HIS A 92 -3.08 -1.09 -3.64
C HIS A 92 -3.69 -0.81 -2.26
N GLU A 93 -3.87 0.46 -1.90
CA GLU A 93 -4.37 0.80 -0.57
C GLU A 93 -5.84 0.44 -0.36
N LEU A 94 -6.67 0.60 -1.39
CA LEU A 94 -8.08 0.21 -1.34
C LEU A 94 -8.24 -1.30 -1.20
N ALA A 95 -7.42 -2.08 -1.89
CA ALA A 95 -7.40 -3.54 -1.77
C ALA A 95 -7.06 -4.00 -0.34
N VAL A 96 -6.03 -3.40 0.27
CA VAL A 96 -5.67 -3.66 1.68
C VAL A 96 -6.82 -3.25 2.61
N LEU A 97 -7.38 -2.06 2.46
CA LEU A 97 -8.45 -1.55 3.32
C LEU A 97 -9.69 -2.45 3.26
N ALA A 98 -10.07 -2.89 2.06
CA ALA A 98 -11.19 -3.80 1.83
C ALA A 98 -10.97 -5.16 2.49
N CYS A 99 -9.80 -5.77 2.29
CA CYS A 99 -9.48 -7.07 2.89
C CYS A 99 -9.42 -6.99 4.42
N LEU A 100 -8.82 -5.94 4.99
CA LEU A 100 -8.83 -5.70 6.44
C LEU A 100 -10.25 -5.58 6.98
N ARG A 101 -11.16 -4.92 6.25
CA ARG A 101 -12.56 -4.77 6.64
C ARG A 101 -13.32 -6.10 6.64
N VAL A 102 -13.02 -6.98 5.69
CA VAL A 102 -13.58 -8.35 5.63
C VAL A 102 -13.07 -9.17 6.81
N THR A 103 -11.75 -9.25 7.00
CA THR A 103 -11.15 -10.00 8.12
C THR A 103 -11.62 -9.48 9.48
N ALA A 104 -11.74 -8.17 9.66
CA ALA A 104 -12.27 -7.59 10.89
C ALA A 104 -13.73 -7.98 11.17
N ALA A 105 -14.54 -8.16 10.12
CA ALA A 105 -15.96 -8.51 10.26
C ALA A 105 -16.20 -9.94 10.73
N GLU A 106 -15.20 -10.81 10.59
CA GLU A 106 -15.27 -12.21 11.01
C GLU A 106 -14.79 -12.43 12.44
N ALA A 107 -14.18 -11.42 13.05
CA ALA A 107 -13.78 -11.49 14.44
C ALA A 107 -15.00 -11.70 15.35
N THR A 108 -14.85 -12.55 16.36
CA THR A 108 -15.90 -12.82 17.36
C THR A 108 -16.07 -11.68 18.38
N THR A 109 -15.20 -10.67 18.34
CA THR A 109 -15.21 -9.51 19.23
C THR A 109 -15.14 -8.23 18.40
N PRO A 110 -15.65 -7.09 18.90
CA PRO A 110 -15.70 -5.86 18.11
C PRO A 110 -14.32 -5.21 17.89
N HIS A 111 -13.28 -5.71 18.55
CA HIS A 111 -11.96 -5.06 18.58
C HIS A 111 -11.37 -4.86 17.20
N ALA A 112 -11.40 -5.88 16.33
CA ALA A 112 -10.82 -5.77 14.99
C ALA A 112 -11.55 -4.73 14.11
N LEU A 113 -12.88 -4.64 14.22
CA LEU A 113 -13.65 -3.60 13.53
C LEU A 113 -13.35 -2.22 14.09
N GLU A 114 -13.22 -2.12 15.40
CA GLU A 114 -12.88 -0.89 16.07
C GLU A 114 -11.49 -0.39 15.65
N GLU A 115 -10.48 -1.27 15.58
CA GLU A 115 -9.15 -0.95 15.06
C GLU A 115 -9.19 -0.51 13.58
N TRP A 116 -10.03 -1.16 12.77
CA TRP A 116 -10.24 -0.74 11.38
C TRP A 116 -10.77 0.70 11.30
N HIS A 117 -11.74 1.07 12.14
CA HIS A 117 -12.27 2.43 12.22
C HIS A 117 -11.29 3.43 12.83
N ARG A 118 -10.49 3.03 13.82
CA ARG A 118 -9.57 3.91 14.53
C ARG A 118 -8.29 4.17 13.74
N TYR A 119 -7.77 3.17 13.04
CA TYR A 119 -6.43 3.22 12.44
C TYR A 119 -6.45 3.04 10.93
N ALA A 120 -7.07 1.99 10.40
CA ALA A 120 -6.96 1.68 8.98
C ALA A 120 -7.65 2.73 8.10
N LEU A 121 -8.93 3.01 8.38
CA LEU A 121 -9.73 3.94 7.59
C LEU A 121 -9.21 5.40 7.67
N PRO A 122 -8.92 5.99 8.87
CA PRO A 122 -8.41 7.35 8.93
C PRO A 122 -7.06 7.50 8.23
N THR A 123 -6.18 6.50 8.35
CA THR A 123 -4.85 6.55 7.73
C THR A 123 -4.94 6.43 6.21
N PHE A 124 -5.81 5.55 5.68
CA PHE A 124 -6.12 5.49 4.25
C PHE A 124 -6.58 6.85 3.73
N THR A 125 -7.58 7.44 4.39
CA THR A 125 -8.15 8.72 3.98
C THR A 125 -7.12 9.85 4.03
N GLY A 126 -6.30 9.90 5.08
CA GLY A 126 -5.22 10.87 5.20
C GLY A 126 -4.19 10.77 4.07
N ARG A 127 -3.68 9.56 3.80
CA ARG A 127 -2.70 9.32 2.72
C ARG A 127 -3.29 9.57 1.34
N MET A 128 -4.55 9.19 1.11
CA MET A 128 -5.28 9.48 -0.12
C MET A 128 -5.35 11.00 -0.34
N SER A 129 -5.86 11.75 0.64
CA SER A 129 -6.00 13.20 0.54
C SER A 129 -4.64 13.88 0.32
N GLU A 130 -3.60 13.45 1.03
CA GLU A 130 -2.24 14.00 0.90
C GLU A 130 -1.67 13.78 -0.50
N ARG A 131 -1.78 12.56 -1.04
CA ARG A 131 -1.17 12.20 -2.34
C ARG A 131 -1.94 12.71 -3.55
N LEU A 132 -3.26 12.79 -3.46
CA LEU A 132 -4.09 13.35 -4.53
C LEU A 132 -4.04 14.88 -4.54
N GLY A 133 -3.93 15.51 -3.37
CA GLY A 133 -4.04 16.96 -3.21
C GLY A 133 -5.31 17.50 -3.89
N ILE A 134 -5.14 18.52 -4.74
CA ILE A 134 -6.23 19.12 -5.54
C ILE A 134 -6.41 18.49 -6.93
N GLY A 135 -5.77 17.35 -7.20
CA GLY A 135 -5.64 16.78 -8.55
C GLY A 135 -6.88 16.06 -9.08
N CYS A 136 -7.84 15.69 -8.23
CA CYS A 136 -8.98 14.84 -8.62
C CYS A 136 -10.35 15.35 -8.14
N PRO A 137 -10.71 16.64 -8.29
CA PRO A 137 -12.05 17.09 -7.94
C PRO A 137 -13.08 16.54 -8.96
N PRO A 138 -14.37 16.50 -8.62
CA PRO A 138 -15.40 16.01 -9.54
C PRO A 138 -15.34 16.67 -10.92
N GLY A 139 -15.27 15.85 -11.98
CA GLY A 139 -15.23 16.32 -13.36
C GLY A 139 -13.87 16.84 -13.86
N ARG A 140 -12.80 16.79 -13.05
CA ARG A 140 -11.44 17.15 -13.47
C ARG A 140 -10.43 16.13 -12.95
N HIS A 141 -9.52 15.73 -13.82
CA HIS A 141 -8.42 14.84 -13.47
C HIS A 141 -7.10 15.47 -13.90
N THR A 142 -6.17 15.56 -12.96
CA THR A 142 -4.78 15.83 -13.25
C THR A 142 -4.08 14.50 -13.43
N ASP A 143 -3.56 14.26 -14.62
CA ASP A 143 -2.65 13.16 -14.89
C ASP A 143 -1.48 13.12 -13.90
N TRP A 144 -0.80 11.97 -13.82
CA TRP A 144 0.32 11.76 -12.90
C TRP A 144 1.32 12.95 -12.87
N PRO A 145 1.30 13.82 -11.83
CA PRO A 145 2.05 15.07 -11.86
C PRO A 145 3.57 14.85 -11.88
N ALA A 146 4.02 13.77 -11.24
CA ALA A 146 5.43 13.37 -11.20
C ALA A 146 5.84 12.49 -12.40
N ARG A 147 5.04 12.39 -13.46
CA ARG A 147 5.35 11.58 -14.65
C ARG A 147 6.71 11.93 -15.26
N SER A 148 7.06 13.22 -15.35
CA SER A 148 8.36 13.65 -15.88
C SER A 148 9.54 13.13 -15.06
N TRP A 149 9.40 13.09 -13.73
CA TRP A 149 10.40 12.54 -12.82
C TRP A 149 10.53 11.03 -12.99
N ALA A 150 9.43 10.32 -13.20
CA ALA A 150 9.45 8.89 -13.48
C ALA A 150 10.11 8.58 -14.83
N THR A 151 9.79 9.35 -15.88
CA THR A 151 10.45 9.23 -17.19
C THR A 151 11.95 9.45 -17.08
N GLU A 152 12.38 10.48 -16.36
CA GLU A 152 13.81 10.74 -16.12
C GLU A 152 14.46 9.60 -15.33
N TYR A 153 13.79 9.11 -14.29
CA TYR A 153 14.25 7.97 -13.51
C TYR A 153 14.47 6.73 -14.40
N ASP A 154 13.58 6.46 -15.34
CA ASP A 154 13.62 5.31 -16.25
C ASP A 154 14.56 5.47 -17.46
N SER A 155 15.14 6.66 -17.64
CA SER A 155 16.10 6.91 -18.73
C SER A 155 17.30 5.97 -18.64
N SER A 156 17.86 5.60 -19.80
CA SER A 156 19.05 4.76 -19.87
C SER A 156 20.23 5.39 -19.12
N ALA A 157 20.45 6.69 -19.33
CA ALA A 157 21.50 7.46 -18.68
C ALA A 157 21.38 7.43 -17.15
N ALA A 158 20.20 7.71 -16.60
CA ALA A 158 19.99 7.68 -15.15
C ALA A 158 20.12 6.25 -14.59
N ARG A 159 19.65 5.23 -15.32
CA ARG A 159 19.78 3.82 -14.92
C ARG A 159 21.25 3.37 -14.90
N GLU A 160 22.02 3.73 -15.91
CA GLU A 160 23.45 3.42 -16.01
C GLU A 160 24.25 4.14 -14.92
N ALA A 161 23.96 5.43 -14.68
CA ALA A 161 24.60 6.20 -13.62
C ALA A 161 24.38 5.56 -12.23
N ARG A 162 23.13 5.18 -11.91
CA ARG A 162 22.83 4.46 -10.66
C ARG A 162 23.54 3.12 -10.58
N ARG A 163 23.55 2.35 -11.67
CA ARG A 163 24.22 1.04 -11.73
C ARG A 163 25.73 1.14 -11.52
N ALA A 164 26.37 2.15 -12.09
CA ALA A 164 27.81 2.39 -11.90
C ALA A 164 28.14 2.68 -10.44
N LEU A 165 27.29 3.45 -9.73
CA LEU A 165 27.44 3.69 -8.30
C LEU A 165 27.30 2.40 -7.49
N PHE A 166 26.32 1.54 -7.82
CA PHE A 166 26.14 0.25 -7.13
C PHE A 166 27.34 -0.67 -7.32
N VAL A 167 27.89 -0.76 -8.54
CA VAL A 167 29.08 -1.56 -8.82
C VAL A 167 30.29 -1.02 -8.06
N GLY A 168 30.49 0.31 -8.09
CA GLY A 168 31.59 0.94 -7.37
C GLY A 168 31.54 0.73 -5.85
N ASP A 169 30.34 0.70 -5.26
CA ASP A 169 30.15 0.38 -3.84
C ASP A 169 30.56 -1.07 -3.51
N LEU A 170 30.13 -2.04 -4.33
CA LEU A 170 30.48 -3.45 -4.14
C LEU A 170 31.98 -3.73 -4.34
N ASP A 171 32.65 -2.97 -5.21
CA ASP A 171 34.08 -3.09 -5.49
C ASP A 171 34.96 -2.37 -4.46
N ALA A 172 34.39 -1.46 -3.66
CA ALA A 172 35.12 -0.74 -2.63
C ALA A 172 35.49 -1.68 -1.47
N LYS A 173 36.74 -2.17 -1.46
CA LYS A 173 37.28 -2.88 -0.29
C LYS A 173 37.34 -1.93 0.91
N PRO A 174 36.94 -2.37 2.12
CA PRO A 174 37.11 -1.56 3.31
C PRO A 174 38.59 -1.24 3.48
N SER A 175 38.93 0.05 3.57
CA SER A 175 40.28 0.47 3.87
C SER A 175 40.63 0.03 5.29
N THR A 176 41.41 -1.05 5.41
CA THR A 176 42.12 -1.36 6.65
C THR A 176 43.14 -0.25 6.88
N GLY A 177 42.73 0.80 7.56
CA GLY A 177 43.50 2.02 7.75
C GLY A 177 43.29 2.65 9.12
N HIS A 178 43.28 1.85 10.20
CA HIS A 178 43.53 2.39 11.54
C HIS A 178 45.04 2.41 11.79
N ALA A 179 45.75 3.37 11.21
CA ALA A 179 47.08 3.71 11.67
C ALA A 179 46.93 4.47 13.01
N PRO A 180 47.47 3.97 14.13
CA PRO A 180 47.35 4.67 15.40
C PRO A 180 48.11 5.99 15.31
N ARG A 181 47.39 7.09 15.55
CA ARG A 181 47.99 8.43 15.65
C ARG A 181 48.94 8.46 16.84
N SER A 182 50.24 8.46 16.60
CA SER A 182 51.24 8.70 17.64
C SER A 182 51.08 10.11 18.17
N CYS A 183 50.59 10.22 19.41
CA CYS A 183 50.45 11.48 20.13
C CYS A 183 51.82 11.92 20.67
N THR A 184 52.52 12.79 19.94
CA THR A 184 53.72 13.47 20.44
C THR A 184 53.31 14.58 21.39
N ARG A 185 53.39 14.28 22.70
CA ARG A 185 53.12 15.22 23.79
C ARG A 185 54.32 16.16 23.95
N SER A 186 54.26 17.35 23.37
CA SER A 186 55.28 18.39 23.58
C SER A 186 55.10 19.02 24.96
N ARG A 187 56.05 18.77 25.87
CA ARG A 187 56.15 19.42 27.19
C ARG A 187 56.59 20.88 26.98
N LYS A 188 55.74 21.84 27.37
CA LYS A 188 56.20 23.20 27.70
C LYS A 188 56.27 23.33 29.22
N GLY A 189 57.49 23.52 29.73
CA GLY A 189 57.78 23.89 31.12
C GLY A 189 58.63 25.16 31.13
N SER A 190 58.05 26.19 31.73
CA SER A 190 58.62 27.34 32.45
C SER A 190 60.05 27.82 32.16
N ALA A 191 60.19 29.06 31.71
CA ALA A 191 60.57 30.21 32.55
C ALA A 191 60.24 31.52 31.80
#